data_AF-A0A7L0YD16-F1
#
_entry.id   AF-A0A7L0YD16-F1
#
_cell.length_a   1.000
_cell.length_b   1.000
_cell.length_c   1.000
_cell.angle_alpha   90.00
_cell.angle_beta   90.00
_cell.angle_gamma   90.00
#
_symmetry.space_group_name_H-M   'P 1'
#
loop_
_entity.id
_entity.type
_entity.pdbx_description
1 polymer ?
#
loop_
_entity_poly.entity_id
_entity_poly.type
_entity_poly.pdbx_seq_one_letter_code
_entity_poly.pdbx_strand_id
1 'polypeptide(L)'
;GDLGPFNPGLPVEVPVWLAINLKQRQKCRLIPPEWMDVGKLEEIRDQERKEDTFTPMPSPYYMELTKLLLNYASDNIPRADEIRTLVKDTWDTRMAKLRLSADSFVRQQEAHAKV
;
A
#
# COMPACT_ATOMS: atom_id res chain seq x y z
N GLY A 1 5.08 -21.40 13.22
CA GLY A 1 6.23 -20.51 13.06
C GLY A 1 6.49 -19.84 14.39
N ASP A 2 7.75 -19.56 14.68
CA ASP A 2 8.18 -18.98 15.96
C ASP A 2 8.32 -17.46 15.83
N LEU A 3 8.01 -16.74 16.91
CA LEU A 3 8.12 -15.28 16.98
C LEU A 3 9.07 -14.90 18.12
N GLY A 4 10.01 -14.01 17.84
CA GLY A 4 10.98 -13.51 18.81
C GLY A 4 12.37 -14.14 18.70
N PRO A 5 13.28 -13.82 19.63
CA PRO A 5 13.04 -13.16 20.92
C PRO A 5 12.67 -11.68 20.81
N PHE A 6 11.84 -11.19 21.75
CA PHE A 6 11.48 -9.77 21.88
C PHE A 6 12.44 -9.05 22.83
N ASN A 7 13.54 -8.54 22.28
CA ASN A 7 14.52 -7.78 23.05
C ASN A 7 14.14 -6.29 23.07
N PRO A 8 14.03 -5.64 24.25
CA PRO A 8 13.69 -4.23 24.33
C PRO A 8 14.63 -3.35 23.50
N GLY A 9 14.06 -2.44 22.70
CA GLY A 9 14.81 -1.50 21.87
C GLY A 9 15.36 -2.07 20.56
N LEU A 10 15.26 -3.39 20.32
CA LEU A 10 15.66 -4.01 19.07
C LEU A 10 14.44 -4.28 18.16
N PRO A 11 14.55 -4.01 16.85
CA PRO A 11 13.48 -4.31 15.90
C PRO A 11 13.33 -5.83 15.73
N VAL A 12 12.10 -6.28 15.50
CA VAL A 12 11.77 -7.69 15.22
C VAL A 12 10.63 -7.75 14.21
N GLU A 13 10.73 -8.66 13.25
CA GLU A 13 9.68 -8.89 12.28
C GLU A 13 8.55 -9.72 12.88
N VAL A 14 7.33 -9.24 12.73
CA VAL A 14 6.12 -9.92 13.19
C VAL A 14 5.02 -9.77 12.15
N PRO A 15 4.06 -10.71 12.11
CA PRO A 15 2.85 -10.54 11.31
C PRO A 15 2.10 -9.25 11.66
N VAL A 16 1.51 -8.62 10.65
CA VAL A 16 0.83 -7.31 10.79
C VAL A 16 -0.26 -7.35 11.87
N TRP A 17 -1.05 -8.43 11.94
CA TRP A 17 -2.11 -8.54 12.95
C TRP A 17 -1.56 -8.45 14.38
N LEU A 18 -0.39 -9.01 14.63
CA LEU A 18 0.27 -8.94 15.94
C LEU A 18 0.88 -7.56 16.16
N ALA A 19 1.51 -7.00 15.14
CA ALA A 19 2.08 -5.65 15.18
C ALA A 19 1.04 -4.60 15.57
N ILE A 20 -0.14 -4.64 14.94
CA ILE A 20 -1.27 -3.74 15.23
C ILE A 20 -1.83 -3.99 16.63
N ASN A 21 -2.00 -5.25 17.05
CA ASN A 21 -2.47 -5.58 18.40
C ASN A 21 -1.53 -5.01 19.49
N LEU A 22 -0.21 -5.14 19.30
CA LEU A 22 0.78 -4.61 20.24
C LEU A 22 0.78 -3.07 20.24
N LYS A 23 0.63 -2.43 19.08
CA LYS A 23 0.56 -0.96 18.97
C LYS A 23 -0.64 -0.39 19.71
N GLN A 24 -1.83 -0.98 19.55
CA GLN A 24 -3.04 -0.57 20.25
C GLN A 24 -2.91 -0.66 21.78
N ARG A 25 -2.07 -1.59 22.26
CA ARG A 25 -1.77 -1.77 23.70
C ARG A 25 -0.57 -0.95 24.17
N GLN A 26 -0.02 -0.06 23.34
CA GLN A 26 1.16 0.75 23.63
C GLN A 26 2.41 -0.07 23.97
N LYS A 27 2.57 -1.26 23.36
CA LYS A 27 3.67 -2.19 23.63
C LYS A 27 4.76 -2.23 22.55
N CYS A 28 4.58 -1.48 21.46
CA CYS A 28 5.59 -1.38 20.41
C CYS A 28 5.52 -0.02 19.70
N ARG A 29 6.58 0.26 18.95
CA ARG A 29 6.62 1.31 17.92
C ARG A 29 6.69 0.62 16.57
N LEU A 30 5.84 1.01 15.63
CA LEU A 30 5.87 0.44 14.28
C LEU A 30 6.84 1.21 13.40
N ILE A 31 7.50 0.49 12.49
CA ILE A 31 8.36 1.05 11.46
C ILE A 31 7.62 0.87 10.13
N PRO A 32 7.44 1.92 9.32
CA PRO A 32 6.77 1.79 8.03
C PRO A 32 7.58 0.88 7.08
N PRO A 33 6.92 0.16 6.16
CA PRO A 33 7.58 -0.54 5.08
C PRO A 33 8.43 0.40 4.21
N GLU A 34 9.50 -0.11 3.61
CA GLU A 34 10.46 0.71 2.84
C GLU A 34 9.86 1.39 1.60
N TRP A 35 8.76 0.85 1.06
CA TRP A 35 8.03 1.44 -0.07
C TRP A 35 7.07 2.56 0.36
N MET A 36 6.75 2.66 1.66
CA MET A 36 5.86 3.68 2.23
C MET A 36 6.64 4.97 2.50
N ASP A 37 7.35 5.42 1.47
CA ASP A 37 8.10 6.67 1.43
C ASP A 37 7.45 7.60 0.40
N VAL A 38 7.44 8.90 0.68
CA VAL A 38 6.78 9.87 -0.19
C VAL A 38 7.42 9.92 -1.58
N GLY A 39 8.75 9.96 -1.68
CA GLY A 39 9.42 10.08 -2.98
C GLY A 39 9.18 8.85 -3.86
N LYS A 40 9.22 7.65 -3.26
CA LYS A 40 8.91 6.41 -3.98
C LYS A 40 7.45 6.34 -4.42
N LEU A 41 6.52 6.79 -3.58
CA LEU A 41 5.09 6.78 -3.91
C LEU A 41 4.74 7.82 -4.99
N GLU A 42 5.42 8.96 -5.02
CA GLU A 42 5.32 9.93 -6.11
C GLU A 42 5.76 9.33 -7.44
N GLU A 43 6.91 8.62 -7.46
CA GLU A 43 7.38 7.93 -8.65
C GLU A 43 6.38 6.88 -9.14
N ILE A 44 5.84 6.06 -8.23
CA ILE A 44 4.84 5.04 -8.58
C ILE A 44 3.58 5.69 -9.16
N ARG A 45 3.08 6.77 -8.54
CA ARG A 45 1.91 7.51 -9.03
C ARG A 45 2.15 8.06 -10.43
N ASP A 46 3.32 8.66 -10.67
CA ASP A 46 3.64 9.30 -11.94
C ASP A 46 3.86 8.27 -13.05
N GLN A 47 4.49 7.14 -12.73
CA GLN A 47 4.58 5.99 -13.65
C GLN A 47 3.20 5.43 -13.99
N GLU A 48 2.32 5.24 -12.99
CA GLU A 48 0.96 4.76 -13.20
C GLU A 48 0.14 5.74 -14.06
N ARG A 49 0.34 7.05 -13.94
CA ARG A 49 -0.32 8.04 -14.81
C ARG A 49 0.23 8.05 -16.23
N LYS A 50 1.51 7.74 -16.41
CA LYS A 50 2.19 7.77 -17.71
C LYS A 50 1.88 6.54 -18.56
N GLU A 51 1.80 5.38 -17.94
CA GLU A 51 1.56 4.12 -18.65
C GLU A 51 0.07 3.91 -18.92
N ASP A 52 -0.28 3.34 -20.07
CA ASP A 52 -1.68 3.04 -20.40
C ASP A 52 -2.17 1.75 -19.72
N THR A 53 -1.25 0.81 -19.43
CA THR A 53 -1.51 -0.44 -18.73
C THR A 53 -1.20 -0.32 -17.23
N PHE A 54 -1.54 -1.36 -16.45
CA PHE A 54 -1.29 -1.38 -15.02
C PHE A 54 0.20 -1.58 -14.72
N THR A 55 0.79 -0.69 -13.92
CA THR A 55 2.17 -0.86 -13.46
C THR A 55 2.24 -1.83 -12.26
N PRO A 56 3.39 -2.46 -11.98
CA PRO A 56 3.55 -3.27 -10.79
C PRO A 56 3.48 -2.43 -9.51
N MET A 57 2.85 -2.96 -8.46
CA MET A 57 2.73 -2.32 -7.15
C MET A 57 3.75 -2.89 -6.15
N PRO A 58 4.22 -2.11 -5.16
CA PRO A 58 5.25 -2.53 -4.22
C PRO A 58 4.80 -3.66 -3.28
N SER A 59 3.49 -3.82 -3.09
CA SER A 59 2.89 -4.93 -2.36
C SER A 59 1.54 -5.27 -3.00
N PRO A 60 1.17 -6.56 -3.08
CA PRO A 60 -0.17 -6.94 -3.52
C PRO A 60 -1.28 -6.43 -2.60
N TYR A 61 -0.95 -6.10 -1.33
CA TYR A 61 -1.90 -5.64 -0.31
C TYR A 61 -1.59 -4.20 0.16
N TYR A 62 -1.05 -3.36 -0.73
CA TYR A 62 -0.60 -2.01 -0.38
C TYR A 62 -1.74 -1.14 0.21
N MET A 63 -2.99 -1.34 -0.24
CA MET A 63 -4.16 -0.59 0.23
C MET A 63 -4.49 -0.93 1.69
N GLU A 64 -4.56 -2.21 2.02
CA GLU A 64 -4.85 -2.71 3.36
C GLU A 64 -3.74 -2.32 4.32
N LEU A 65 -2.48 -2.48 3.91
CA LEU A 65 -1.32 -2.10 4.71
C LEU A 65 -1.30 -0.60 5.00
N THR A 66 -1.50 0.24 3.98
CA THR A 66 -1.55 1.70 4.15
C THR A 66 -2.69 2.10 5.09
N LYS A 67 -3.89 1.54 4.89
CA LYS A 67 -5.04 1.84 5.74
C LYS A 67 -4.79 1.46 7.21
N LEU A 68 -4.29 0.25 7.47
CA LEU A 68 -4.04 -0.22 8.83
C LEU A 68 -2.94 0.61 9.51
N LEU A 69 -1.81 0.81 8.84
CA LEU A 69 -0.66 1.53 9.40
C LEU A 69 -0.99 3.00 9.65
N LEU A 70 -1.62 3.70 8.71
CA LEU A 70 -1.97 5.11 8.88
C LEU A 70 -3.10 5.34 9.90
N ASN A 71 -3.94 4.34 10.18
CA ASN A 71 -4.99 4.46 11.19
C ASN A 71 -4.47 4.22 12.61
N TYR A 72 -3.57 3.27 12.80
CA TYR A 72 -3.11 2.86 14.14
C TYR A 72 -1.72 3.36 14.51
N ALA A 73 -0.94 3.84 13.55
CA ALA A 73 0.48 4.16 13.73
C ALA A 73 0.95 5.38 12.94
N SER A 74 0.05 6.31 12.61
CA SER A 74 0.42 7.58 11.96
C SER A 74 1.44 8.38 12.76
N ASP A 75 1.43 8.27 14.09
CA ASP A 75 2.43 8.89 14.98
C ASP A 75 3.86 8.33 14.77
N ASN A 76 4.02 7.20 14.09
CA ASN A 76 5.31 6.60 13.80
C ASN A 76 5.73 6.76 12.34
N ILE A 77 4.87 7.37 11.50
CA ILE A 77 5.06 7.47 10.06
C ILE A 77 5.18 8.95 9.67
N PRO A 78 6.34 9.41 9.19
CA PRO A 78 6.50 10.79 8.75
C PRO A 78 5.62 11.05 7.51
N ARG A 79 5.04 12.25 7.41
CA ARG A 79 4.22 12.68 6.26
C ARG A 79 3.05 11.74 5.95
N ALA A 80 2.43 11.16 6.99
CA ALA A 80 1.32 10.20 6.91
C ALA A 80 0.16 10.67 6.00
N ASP A 81 -0.22 11.95 6.06
CA ASP A 81 -1.34 12.48 5.26
C ASP A 81 -1.02 12.56 3.76
N GLU A 82 0.25 12.84 3.44
CA GLU A 82 0.73 12.88 2.07
C GLU A 82 0.83 11.47 1.48
N ILE A 83 1.37 10.52 2.24
CA ILE A 83 1.34 9.08 1.89
C ILE A 83 -0.10 8.63 1.60
N ARG A 84 -1.07 9.03 2.45
CA ARG A 84 -2.49 8.71 2.25
C ARG A 84 -3.01 9.24 0.91
N THR A 85 -2.62 10.47 0.58
CA THR A 85 -3.06 11.14 -0.65
C THR A 85 -2.45 10.45 -1.88
N LEU A 86 -1.15 10.16 -1.86
CA LEU A 86 -0.46 9.48 -2.97
C LEU A 86 -1.02 8.08 -3.23
N VAL A 87 -1.24 7.29 -2.19
CA VAL A 87 -1.83 5.94 -2.32
C VAL A 87 -3.25 6.03 -2.90
N LYS A 88 -4.03 7.02 -2.49
CA LYS A 88 -5.37 7.26 -3.04
C LYS A 88 -5.33 7.69 -4.50
N ASP A 89 -4.45 8.60 -4.88
CA ASP A 89 -4.28 9.06 -6.27
C ASP A 89 -3.92 7.90 -7.20
N THR A 90 -3.01 7.02 -6.76
CA THR A 90 -2.64 5.81 -7.52
C THR A 90 -3.82 4.86 -7.65
N TRP A 91 -4.57 4.63 -6.56
CA TRP A 91 -5.79 3.80 -6.59
C TRP A 91 -6.85 4.34 -7.56
N ASP A 92 -7.14 5.65 -7.48
CA ASP A 92 -8.15 6.29 -8.33
C ASP A 92 -7.76 6.21 -9.82
N THR A 93 -6.46 6.37 -10.12
CA THR A 93 -5.92 6.19 -11.49
C THR A 93 -6.13 4.75 -11.98
N ARG A 94 -5.79 3.75 -11.17
CA ARG A 94 -5.99 2.33 -11.53
C ARG A 94 -7.47 1.97 -11.69
N MET A 95 -8.35 2.51 -10.84
CA MET A 95 -9.79 2.29 -10.97
C MET A 95 -10.35 2.91 -12.25
N ALA A 96 -9.85 4.08 -12.66
CA ALA A 96 -10.21 4.67 -13.94
C ALA A 96 -9.78 3.79 -15.12
N LYS A 97 -8.53 3.29 -15.12
CA LYS A 97 -8.04 2.34 -16.14
C LYS A 97 -8.88 1.08 -16.22
N LEU A 98 -9.21 0.49 -15.06
CA LEU A 98 -10.02 -0.72 -14.99
C LEU A 98 -11.41 -0.52 -15.61
N ARG A 99 -12.06 0.62 -15.31
CA ARG A 99 -13.37 0.96 -15.90
C ARG A 99 -13.28 1.07 -17.42
N LEU A 100 -12.30 1.80 -17.94
CA LEU A 100 -12.10 1.95 -19.39
C LEU A 100 -11.79 0.62 -20.07
N SER A 101 -10.96 -0.22 -19.46
CA SER A 101 -10.64 -1.56 -19.96
C SER A 101 -11.88 -2.46 -20.00
N ALA A 102 -12.70 -2.43 -18.96
CA ALA A 102 -13.94 -3.21 -18.91
C ALA A 102 -14.96 -2.73 -19.95
N ASP A 103 -15.11 -1.41 -20.12
CA ASP A 103 -15.99 -0.83 -21.13
C ASP A 103 -15.57 -1.22 -22.56
N SER A 104 -14.26 -1.21 -22.84
CA SER A 104 -13.73 -1.65 -24.15
C SER A 104 -14.02 -3.13 -24.39
N PHE A 105 -13.78 -3.97 -23.39
CA PHE A 105 -14.00 -5.40 -23.45
C PHE A 105 -15.46 -5.76 -23.82
N VAL A 106 -16.42 -5.10 -23.15
CA VAL A 106 -17.85 -5.31 -23.42
C VAL A 106 -18.22 -4.84 -24.84
N ARG A 107 -17.71 -3.68 -25.28
CA ARG A 107 -18.00 -3.13 -26.61
C ARG A 107 -17.47 -4.01 -27.74
N GLN A 108 -16.31 -4.63 -27.54
CA GLN A 108 -15.62 -5.42 -28.57
C GLN A 108 -16.03 -6.89 -28.57
N GLN A 109 -16.88 -7.33 -27.61
CA GLN A 109 -17.22 -8.75 -27.40
C GLN A 109 -15.97 -9.64 -27.31
N GLU A 110 -14.91 -9.12 -26.71
CA GLU A 110 -13.65 -9.86 -26.58
C GLU A 110 -13.82 -11.05 -25.64
N ALA A 111 -13.07 -12.13 -25.89
CA ALA A 111 -13.06 -13.31 -25.01
C ALA A 111 -12.01 -13.19 -23.89
N HIS A 112 -11.04 -12.28 -24.00
CA HIS A 112 -9.99 -12.00 -23.00
C HIS A 112 -9.51 -10.54 -23.08
N ALA A 113 -9.06 -9.98 -21.95
CA ALA A 113 -8.47 -8.64 -21.88
C ALA A 113 -6.98 -8.65 -22.23
N LYS A 114 -6.44 -7.52 -22.71
CA LYS A 114 -4.99 -7.33 -22.90
C LYS A 114 -4.29 -7.19 -21.55
N VAL A 115 -3.22 -7.96 -21.36
CA VAL A 115 -2.36 -7.96 -20.15
C VAL A 115 -1.35 -6.83 -20.23
#